data_AF-A0A8H3C6K9-F1
#
_entry.id   AF-A0A8H3C6K9-F1
#
_cell.length_a   1.000
_cell.length_b   1.000
_cell.length_c   1.000
_cell.angle_alpha   90.00
_cell.angle_beta   90.00
_cell.angle_gamma   90.00
#
_symmetry.space_group_name_H-M   'P 1'
#
loop_
_entity.id
_entity.type
_entity.pdbx_description
1 polymer ?
#
loop_
_entity_poly.entity_id
_entity_poly.type
_entity_poly.pdbx_seq_one_letter_code
_entity_poly.pdbx_strand_id
1 'polypeptide(L)'
;MLSTTQHVMFLWTAFLFVLPAALSAPTKRTECTNPMIRRNWNSLPQEKRDAFHKAVKCLQTKPSIVESGGLSKTLYDDYGYIHFMINQTVHKVASFHPWHRYFLVMRERDLSECGYSDGIPYWDWTHDADSVDAFKRAKIFDPKTGFGRTGFPEG
;
A
#
# COMPACT_ATOMS: atom_id res chain seq x y z
N MET A 1 39.44 52.95 -6.96
CA MET A 1 38.15 52.99 -6.24
C MET A 1 37.29 51.83 -6.76
N LEU A 2 37.44 50.64 -6.18
CA LEU A 2 36.51 49.53 -6.43
C LEU A 2 35.39 49.64 -5.40
N SER A 3 34.16 49.59 -5.92
CA SER A 3 32.92 49.96 -5.25
C SER A 3 32.52 48.95 -4.16
N THR A 4 32.20 49.47 -2.99
CA THR A 4 31.70 48.76 -1.79
C THR A 4 30.49 47.86 -2.07
N THR A 5 29.79 48.06 -3.21
CA THR A 5 28.67 47.24 -3.67
C THR A 5 29.06 45.82 -4.12
N GLN A 6 30.31 45.58 -4.52
CA GLN A 6 30.73 44.28 -5.04
C GLN A 6 30.88 43.24 -3.91
N HIS A 7 31.31 43.65 -2.72
CA HIS A 7 31.48 42.72 -1.58
C HIS A 7 30.15 42.29 -0.92
N VAL A 8 29.09 43.09 -1.04
CA VAL A 8 27.77 42.73 -0.49
C VAL A 8 27.10 41.64 -1.33
N MET A 9 27.26 41.63 -2.66
CA MET A 9 26.72 40.58 -3.53
C MET A 9 27.42 39.22 -3.38
N PHE A 10 28.72 39.19 -3.05
CA PHE A 10 29.45 37.94 -2.83
C PHE A 10 29.09 37.23 -1.52
N LEU A 11 28.65 37.97 -0.50
CA LEU A 11 28.22 37.38 0.78
C LEU A 11 26.82 36.73 0.69
N TRP A 12 25.91 37.25 -0.14
CA TRP A 12 24.58 36.67 -0.36
C TRP A 12 24.60 35.44 -1.28
N THR A 13 25.52 35.39 -2.25
CA THR A 13 25.67 34.22 -3.14
C THR A 13 26.30 33.03 -2.42
N ALA A 14 27.22 33.24 -1.47
CA ALA A 14 27.76 32.16 -0.65
C ALA A 14 26.70 31.52 0.27
N PHE A 15 25.77 32.30 0.83
CA PHE A 15 24.70 31.76 1.67
C PHE A 15 23.63 30.98 0.88
N LEU A 16 23.38 31.35 -0.38
CA LEU A 16 22.42 30.68 -1.26
C LEU A 16 22.91 29.32 -1.79
N PHE A 17 24.23 29.06 -1.83
CA PHE A 17 24.79 27.79 -2.29
C PHE A 17 25.25 26.86 -1.15
N VAL A 18 25.56 27.37 0.04
CA VAL A 18 26.05 26.53 1.16
C VAL A 18 24.91 25.89 1.96
N LEU A 19 23.74 26.55 2.12
CA LEU A 19 22.59 25.95 2.81
C LEU A 19 21.97 24.73 2.10
N PRO A 20 21.78 24.71 0.76
CA PRO A 20 21.18 23.56 0.08
C PRO A 20 22.05 22.29 0.12
N ALA A 21 23.38 22.45 0.20
CA ALA A 21 24.32 21.34 0.20
C ALA A 21 24.28 20.53 1.51
N ALA A 22 24.11 21.19 2.66
CA ALA A 22 24.00 20.51 3.96
C ALA A 22 22.70 19.69 4.11
N LEU A 23 21.60 20.13 3.47
CA LEU A 23 20.32 19.41 3.44
C LEU A 23 20.30 18.22 2.46
N SER A 24 21.23 18.19 1.50
CA SER A 24 21.34 17.14 0.48
C SER A 24 22.37 16.07 0.82
N ALA A 25 23.04 16.18 1.97
CA ALA A 25 24.01 15.19 2.42
C ALA A 25 23.31 13.83 2.62
N PRO A 26 23.77 12.74 1.96
CA PRO A 26 23.15 11.44 2.12
C PRO A 26 23.29 10.98 3.56
N THR A 27 22.17 10.94 4.28
CA THR A 27 22.12 10.30 5.59
C THR A 27 22.35 8.81 5.43
N LYS A 28 23.20 8.24 6.30
CA LYS A 28 23.44 6.80 6.34
C LYS A 28 22.12 6.13 6.73
N ARG A 29 21.34 5.71 5.74
CA ARG A 29 20.06 5.04 5.98
C ARG A 29 20.33 3.74 6.72
N THR A 30 19.63 3.52 7.82
CA THR A 30 19.59 2.20 8.46
C THR A 30 19.19 1.17 7.40
N GLU A 31 19.99 0.13 7.26
CA GLU A 31 19.75 -0.90 6.27
C GLU A 31 18.51 -1.71 6.65
N CYS A 32 17.63 -1.99 5.68
CA CYS A 32 16.46 -2.82 5.89
C CYS A 32 16.89 -4.29 5.87
N THR A 33 17.13 -4.87 7.05
CA THR A 33 17.69 -6.22 7.19
C THR A 33 16.65 -7.33 7.17
N ASN A 34 15.38 -7.01 7.42
CA ASN A 34 14.27 -7.99 7.41
C ASN A 34 13.02 -7.40 6.76
N PRO A 35 13.01 -7.23 5.42
CA PRO A 35 11.84 -6.70 4.71
C PRO A 35 10.69 -7.73 4.71
N MET A 36 9.45 -7.22 4.79
CA MET A 36 8.25 -8.03 4.57
C MET A 36 8.25 -8.65 3.17
N ILE A 37 8.06 -9.97 3.09
CA ILE A 37 8.01 -10.69 1.81
C ILE A 37 6.56 -10.95 1.40
N ARG A 38 6.17 -10.39 0.24
CA ARG A 38 4.87 -10.65 -0.41
C ARG A 38 5.03 -11.77 -1.42
N ARG A 39 4.12 -12.75 -1.42
CA ARG A 39 4.18 -13.94 -2.27
C ARG A 39 2.97 -14.04 -3.19
N ASN A 40 3.15 -14.68 -4.33
CA ASN A 40 2.06 -14.93 -5.27
C ASN A 40 1.00 -15.84 -4.62
N TRP A 41 -0.28 -15.49 -4.74
CA TRP A 41 -1.41 -16.31 -4.29
C TRP A 41 -1.36 -17.75 -4.83
N ASN A 42 -0.91 -17.92 -6.07
CA ASN A 42 -0.84 -19.21 -6.73
C ASN A 42 0.14 -20.17 -6.05
N SER A 43 1.26 -19.67 -5.54
CA SER A 43 2.28 -20.46 -4.84
C SER A 43 2.20 -20.40 -3.32
N LEU A 44 1.28 -19.61 -2.75
CA LEU A 44 1.10 -19.52 -1.30
C LEU A 44 0.45 -20.82 -0.74
N PRO A 45 1.04 -21.47 0.29
CA PRO A 45 0.46 -22.66 0.90
C PRO A 45 -0.97 -22.44 1.39
N GLN A 46 -1.81 -23.48 1.34
CA GLN A 46 -3.23 -23.37 1.69
C GLN A 46 -3.44 -22.84 3.12
N GLU A 47 -2.66 -23.34 4.09
CA GLU A 47 -2.69 -22.87 5.48
C GLU A 47 -2.48 -21.35 5.62
N LYS A 48 -1.59 -20.77 4.79
CA LYS A 48 -1.29 -19.34 4.80
C LYS A 48 -2.41 -18.53 4.13
N ARG A 49 -3.05 -19.09 3.10
CA ARG A 49 -4.25 -18.51 2.47
C ARG A 49 -5.42 -18.50 3.44
N ASP A 50 -5.61 -19.59 4.19
CA ASP A 50 -6.65 -19.69 5.21
C ASP A 50 -6.40 -18.71 6.36
N ALA A 51 -5.15 -18.58 6.81
CA ALA A 51 -4.76 -17.59 7.80
C ALA A 51 -5.02 -16.15 7.33
N PHE A 52 -4.71 -15.83 6.06
CA PHE A 52 -5.02 -14.54 5.46
C PHE A 52 -6.53 -14.26 5.47
N HIS A 53 -7.35 -15.20 4.99
CA HIS A 53 -8.81 -15.05 5.01
C HIS A 53 -9.38 -14.91 6.42
N LYS A 54 -8.85 -15.67 7.39
CA LYS A 54 -9.22 -15.55 8.80
C LYS A 54 -8.93 -14.14 9.34
N ALA A 55 -7.76 -13.60 9.05
CA ALA A 55 -7.39 -12.26 9.48
C ALA A 55 -8.24 -11.17 8.82
N VAL A 56 -8.53 -11.29 7.51
CA VAL A 56 -9.45 -10.38 6.82
C VAL A 56 -10.83 -10.37 7.47
N LYS A 57 -11.39 -11.54 7.81
CA LYS A 57 -12.67 -11.65 8.53
C LYS A 57 -12.60 -11.06 9.95
N CYS A 58 -11.46 -11.20 10.62
CA CYS A 58 -11.24 -10.56 11.92
C CYS A 58 -11.31 -9.02 11.83
N LEU A 59 -10.80 -8.40 10.76
CA LEU A 59 -10.93 -6.95 10.56
C LEU A 59 -12.39 -6.50 10.45
N GLN A 60 -13.28 -7.36 9.95
CA GLN A 60 -14.73 -7.10 9.88
C GLN A 60 -15.42 -7.16 11.25
N THR A 61 -14.74 -7.64 12.29
CA THR A 61 -15.26 -7.64 13.67
C THR A 61 -14.73 -6.50 14.52
N LYS A 62 -13.64 -5.84 14.08
CA LYS A 62 -13.06 -4.71 14.79
C LYS A 62 -13.87 -3.44 14.48
N PRO A 63 -14.18 -2.60 15.47
CA PRO A 63 -14.91 -1.35 15.23
C PRO A 63 -14.08 -0.42 14.32
N SER A 64 -14.78 0.38 13.51
CA SER A 64 -14.16 1.46 12.73
C SER A 64 -13.41 2.44 13.65
N ILE A 65 -12.29 2.96 13.18
CA ILE A 65 -11.46 3.97 13.87
C ILE A 65 -11.52 5.35 13.21
N VAL A 66 -12.30 5.51 12.14
CA VAL A 66 -12.40 6.77 11.40
C VAL A 66 -13.72 7.47 11.68
N GLU A 67 -13.70 8.79 11.72
CA GLU A 67 -14.92 9.59 11.86
C GLU A 67 -15.65 9.68 10.52
N SER A 68 -16.49 8.69 10.23
CA SER A 68 -17.21 8.59 8.95
C SER A 68 -18.69 8.97 9.02
N GLY A 69 -19.18 9.45 10.17
CA GLY A 69 -20.61 9.65 10.41
C GLY A 69 -21.45 8.36 10.26
N GLY A 70 -20.88 7.20 10.59
CA GLY A 70 -21.55 5.89 10.49
C GLY A 70 -21.48 5.18 9.13
N LEU A 71 -20.84 5.78 8.12
CA LEU A 71 -20.63 5.14 6.81
C LEU A 71 -19.64 3.96 6.86
N SER A 72 -18.58 4.08 7.66
CA SER A 72 -17.68 2.99 8.00
C SER A 72 -18.12 2.38 9.33
N LYS A 73 -18.28 1.05 9.37
CA LYS A 73 -18.74 0.33 10.57
C LYS A 73 -17.61 -0.45 11.22
N THR A 74 -16.69 -0.96 10.41
CA THR A 74 -15.62 -1.85 10.84
C THR A 74 -14.26 -1.36 10.36
N LEU A 75 -13.18 -1.84 10.98
CA LEU A 75 -11.83 -1.56 10.51
C LEU A 75 -11.62 -2.06 9.07
N TYR A 76 -12.33 -3.12 8.65
CA TYR A 76 -12.32 -3.54 7.26
C TYR A 76 -12.92 -2.48 6.33
N ASP A 77 -14.02 -1.84 6.74
CA ASP A 77 -14.71 -0.80 5.96
C ASP A 77 -13.89 0.50 5.86
N ASP A 78 -13.08 0.80 6.87
CA ASP A 78 -12.24 2.01 6.92
C ASP A 78 -11.34 2.15 5.68
N TYR A 79 -10.77 1.03 5.22
CA TYR A 79 -9.94 1.03 4.02
C TYR A 79 -10.73 1.45 2.78
N GLY A 80 -11.96 0.95 2.62
CA GLY A 80 -12.83 1.34 1.51
C GLY A 80 -13.26 2.79 1.61
N TYR A 81 -13.64 3.23 2.81
CA TYR A 81 -14.06 4.60 3.10
C TYR A 81 -12.93 5.61 2.81
N ILE A 82 -11.75 5.40 3.39
CA ILE A 82 -10.59 6.29 3.19
C ILE A 82 -10.24 6.36 1.71
N HIS A 83 -10.11 5.22 1.03
CA HIS A 83 -9.76 5.19 -0.39
C HIS A 83 -10.79 5.93 -1.27
N PHE A 84 -12.08 5.80 -0.97
CA PHE A 84 -13.14 6.55 -1.63
C PHE A 84 -12.99 8.06 -1.41
N MET A 85 -12.81 8.49 -0.16
CA MET A 85 -12.77 9.90 0.21
C MET A 85 -11.61 10.67 -0.42
N ILE A 86 -10.45 10.02 -0.61
CA ILE A 86 -9.24 10.69 -1.12
C ILE A 86 -8.86 10.28 -2.55
N ASN A 87 -9.74 9.56 -3.25
CA ASN A 87 -9.50 9.04 -4.60
C ASN A 87 -8.86 10.07 -5.56
N GLN A 88 -9.40 11.29 -5.61
CA GLN A 88 -8.95 12.36 -6.52
C GLN A 88 -7.55 12.90 -6.20
N THR A 89 -7.05 12.72 -4.97
CA THR A 89 -5.74 13.22 -4.55
C THR A 89 -4.67 12.14 -4.52
N VAL A 90 -5.03 10.89 -4.80
CA VAL A 90 -4.10 9.75 -4.79
C VAL A 90 -4.00 9.04 -6.14
N HIS A 91 -4.89 9.31 -7.11
CA HIS A 91 -4.82 8.74 -8.47
C HIS A 91 -4.33 9.75 -9.51
N LYS A 92 -3.55 9.26 -10.49
CA LYS A 92 -2.99 10.07 -11.60
C LYS A 92 -2.11 11.25 -11.12
N VAL A 93 -1.45 11.07 -9.98
CA VAL A 93 -0.57 12.04 -9.34
C VAL A 93 0.76 11.39 -8.95
N ALA A 94 1.77 12.20 -8.64
CA ALA A 94 3.10 11.71 -8.23
C ALA A 94 3.06 10.80 -6.99
N SER A 95 2.12 11.04 -6.07
CA SER A 95 1.95 10.25 -4.85
C SER A 95 1.26 8.89 -5.07
N PHE A 96 0.78 8.56 -6.28
CA PHE A 96 0.00 7.34 -6.54
C PHE A 96 0.68 6.06 -6.04
N HIS A 97 1.90 5.78 -6.51
CA HIS A 97 2.64 4.60 -6.11
C HIS A 97 3.03 4.57 -4.62
N PRO A 98 3.65 5.63 -4.05
CA PRO A 98 4.00 5.60 -2.63
C PRO A 98 2.78 5.56 -1.71
N TRP A 99 1.67 6.21 -2.06
CA TRP A 99 0.43 6.17 -1.28
C TRP A 99 -0.16 4.76 -1.25
N HIS A 100 -0.33 4.10 -2.40
CA HIS A 100 -0.86 2.73 -2.45
C HIS A 100 0.07 1.72 -1.76
N ARG A 101 1.39 1.93 -1.85
CA ARG A 101 2.36 1.11 -1.11
C ARG A 101 2.15 1.25 0.41
N TYR A 102 2.02 2.49 0.89
CA TYR A 102 1.79 2.76 2.31
C TYR A 102 0.43 2.23 2.78
N PHE A 103 -0.61 2.35 1.96
CA PHE A 103 -1.94 1.81 2.23
C PHE A 103 -1.91 0.29 2.49
N LEU A 104 -1.12 -0.45 1.69
CA LEU A 104 -0.90 -1.88 1.92
C LEU A 104 -0.08 -2.17 3.19
N VAL A 105 0.91 -1.33 3.52
CA VAL A 105 1.70 -1.49 4.77
C VAL A 105 0.81 -1.30 6.00
N MET A 106 -0.10 -0.33 5.99
CA MET A 106 -1.07 -0.16 7.07
C MET A 106 -1.99 -1.38 7.17
N ARG A 107 -2.45 -1.92 6.03
CA ARG A 107 -3.28 -3.13 6.04
C ARG A 107 -2.53 -4.36 6.54
N GLU A 108 -1.26 -4.52 6.21
CA GLU A 108 -0.39 -5.58 6.74
C GLU A 108 -0.27 -5.48 8.27
N ARG A 109 -0.12 -4.26 8.81
CA ARG A 109 -0.12 -4.03 10.25
C ARG A 109 -1.42 -4.50 10.89
N ASP A 110 -2.57 -4.09 10.37
CA ASP A 110 -3.86 -4.46 10.97
C ASP A 110 -4.14 -5.97 10.85
N LEU A 111 -3.76 -6.58 9.73
CA LEU A 111 -3.81 -8.03 9.56
C LEU A 111 -2.94 -8.77 10.58
N SER A 112 -1.77 -8.21 10.94
CA SER A 112 -0.90 -8.78 11.97
C SER A 112 -1.55 -8.76 13.35
N GLU A 113 -2.32 -7.73 13.68
CA GLU A 113 -3.12 -7.69 14.92
C GLU A 113 -4.28 -8.70 14.92
N CYS A 114 -4.63 -9.22 13.75
CA CYS A 114 -5.57 -10.34 13.57
C CYS A 114 -4.86 -11.70 13.39
N GLY A 115 -3.56 -11.77 13.67
CA GLY A 115 -2.78 -13.02 13.70
C GLY A 115 -2.21 -13.47 12.36
N TYR A 116 -2.22 -12.62 11.33
CA TYR A 116 -1.57 -12.92 10.04
C TYR A 116 -0.17 -12.28 9.97
N SER A 117 0.87 -13.12 10.03
CA SER A 117 2.27 -12.67 10.11
C SER A 117 3.00 -12.60 8.77
N ASP A 118 2.40 -13.07 7.68
CA ASP A 118 2.98 -13.02 6.34
C ASP A 118 2.64 -11.69 5.64
N GLY A 119 3.36 -11.35 4.56
CA GLY A 119 3.02 -10.19 3.74
C GLY A 119 1.74 -10.42 2.94
N ILE A 120 1.02 -9.34 2.61
CA ILE A 120 -0.20 -9.44 1.79
C ILE A 120 0.14 -10.17 0.48
N PRO A 121 -0.59 -11.23 0.11
CA PRO A 121 -0.34 -11.94 -1.14
C PRO A 121 -0.67 -11.05 -2.34
N TYR A 122 0.07 -11.25 -3.43
CA TYR A 122 -0.23 -10.59 -4.71
C TYR A 122 -0.81 -11.58 -5.71
N TRP A 123 -1.54 -11.03 -6.67
CA TRP A 123 -2.00 -11.76 -7.84
C TRP A 123 -1.12 -11.43 -9.04
N ASP A 124 -0.44 -12.44 -9.55
CA ASP A 124 0.19 -12.35 -10.85
C ASP A 124 -0.82 -12.67 -11.94
N TRP A 125 -1.49 -11.63 -12.43
CA TRP A 125 -2.55 -11.74 -13.43
C TRP A 125 -2.05 -12.24 -14.79
N THR A 126 -0.74 -12.20 -15.05
CA THR A 126 -0.18 -12.65 -16.33
C THR A 126 -0.39 -14.14 -16.57
N HIS A 127 -0.46 -14.95 -15.51
CA HIS A 127 -0.76 -16.38 -15.59
C HIS A 127 -2.19 -16.70 -16.03
N ASP A 128 -3.11 -15.75 -15.87
CA ASP A 128 -4.55 -15.94 -16.09
C ASP A 128 -5.07 -15.09 -17.27
N ALA A 129 -4.16 -14.44 -18.04
CA ALA A 129 -4.50 -13.45 -19.04
C ALA A 129 -4.74 -14.01 -20.47
N ASP A 130 -4.45 -15.28 -20.70
CA ASP A 130 -4.47 -15.89 -22.05
C ASP A 130 -5.87 -15.94 -22.67
N SER A 131 -6.91 -16.07 -21.86
CA SER A 131 -8.30 -16.13 -22.32
C SER A 131 -9.27 -15.76 -21.20
N VAL A 132 -10.51 -15.42 -21.58
CA VAL A 132 -11.61 -15.22 -20.62
C VAL A 132 -11.82 -16.46 -19.73
N ASP A 133 -11.66 -17.66 -20.29
CA ASP A 133 -11.82 -18.91 -19.56
C ASP A 133 -10.66 -19.20 -18.61
N ALA A 134 -9.43 -18.77 -18.95
CA ALA A 134 -8.30 -18.80 -18.02
C ALA A 134 -8.55 -17.83 -16.86
N PHE A 135 -8.93 -16.59 -17.15
CA PHE A 135 -9.25 -15.57 -16.16
C PHE A 135 -10.34 -16.04 -15.19
N LYS A 136 -11.46 -16.57 -15.69
CA LYS A 136 -12.59 -17.04 -14.86
C LYS A 136 -12.21 -18.22 -13.95
N ARG A 137 -11.20 -19.00 -14.33
CA ARG A 137 -10.70 -20.16 -13.56
C ARG A 137 -9.46 -19.84 -12.73
N ALA A 138 -9.00 -18.59 -12.72
CA ALA A 138 -7.88 -18.16 -11.92
C ALA A 138 -8.11 -18.54 -10.45
N LYS A 139 -7.06 -19.05 -9.79
CA LYS A 139 -7.12 -19.52 -8.38
C LYS A 139 -7.58 -18.43 -7.41
N ILE A 140 -7.38 -17.16 -7.77
CA ILE A 140 -7.85 -16.02 -6.98
C ILE A 140 -9.39 -15.94 -6.94
N PHE A 141 -10.09 -16.45 -7.95
CA PHE A 141 -11.55 -16.46 -8.03
C PHE A 141 -12.18 -17.82 -7.61
N ASP A 142 -11.40 -18.71 -7.01
CA ASP A 142 -11.94 -19.96 -6.45
C ASP A 142 -12.90 -19.65 -5.27
N PRO A 143 -14.10 -20.26 -5.22
CA PRO A 143 -15.09 -19.95 -4.18
C PRO A 143 -14.70 -20.39 -2.76
N LYS A 144 -13.79 -21.36 -2.61
CA LYS A 144 -13.44 -21.94 -1.31
C LYS A 144 -12.08 -21.44 -0.82
N THR A 145 -11.13 -21.39 -1.74
CA THR A 145 -9.71 -21.18 -1.48
C THR A 145 -9.17 -19.89 -2.11
N GLY A 146 -10.04 -19.12 -2.78
CA GLY A 146 -9.83 -17.78 -3.34
C GLY A 146 -10.73 -16.74 -2.66
N PHE A 147 -11.02 -15.67 -3.38
CA PHE A 147 -11.76 -14.49 -2.92
C PHE A 147 -13.24 -14.50 -3.34
N GLY A 148 -13.75 -15.62 -3.85
CA GLY A 148 -15.09 -15.75 -4.41
C GLY A 148 -15.11 -15.76 -5.94
N ARG A 149 -16.22 -16.23 -6.52
CA ARG A 149 -16.40 -16.34 -7.98
C ARG A 149 -16.60 -14.96 -8.63
N THR A 150 -16.59 -14.93 -9.97
CA THR A 150 -16.81 -13.75 -10.82
C THR A 150 -18.23 -13.15 -10.77
N GLY A 151 -19.01 -13.37 -9.71
CA GLY A 151 -20.44 -13.04 -9.65
C GLY A 151 -21.30 -13.95 -10.52
N PHE A 152 -22.63 -13.89 -10.36
CA PHE A 152 -23.58 -14.87 -10.91
C PHE A 152 -24.57 -14.32 -11.97
N PRO A 153 -25.26 -15.23 -12.69
CA PRO A 153 -26.56 -15.71 -12.19
C PRO A 153 -26.71 -17.22 -11.95
N GLU A 154 -25.71 -18.06 -12.14
CA GLU A 154 -25.83 -19.46 -11.66
C GLU A 154 -25.72 -19.49 -10.11
N GLY A 155 -25.58 -20.57 -9.36
CA GLY A 155 -25.75 -20.47 -7.90
C GLY A 155 -25.16 -21.64 -7.20
#